data_AF-A0A2T0KR80-F1
#
_entry.id   AF-A0A2T0KR80-F1
#
_cell.length_a   1.000
_cell.length_b   1.000
_cell.length_c   1.000
_cell.angle_alpha   90.00
_cell.angle_beta   90.00
_cell.angle_gamma   90.00
#
_symmetry.space_group_name_H-M   'P 1'
#
loop_
_entity.id
_entity.type
_entity.pdbx_description
1 polymer ?
#
loop_
_entity_poly.entity_id
_entity_poly.type
_entity_poly.pdbx_seq_one_letter_code
_entity_poly.pdbx_strand_id
1 'polypeptide(L)'
;MKVAHFRDMYDAMHTGIVAHPAYITEANVGLLAQFDFVFVCIDKGPARKLVCAHLIDCGVTFIDCGMDMSLSKKEQIYGTCRVTMASPTMRKHFFERAPTMEDAGDALYDQNIQIADANALNAILAVMRWKQHFGFYAMNWDWHQLEFVTNTMALARSEKSEDQNATPPDHA
;
A
#
# COMPACT_ATOMS: atom_id res chain seq x y z
N MET A 1 21.51 -8.64 7.08
CA MET A 1 20.75 -7.53 6.44
C MET A 1 19.26 -7.84 6.47
N LYS A 2 18.38 -6.81 6.60
CA LYS A 2 16.92 -6.96 6.79
C LYS A 2 16.25 -7.96 5.82
N VAL A 3 16.51 -7.83 4.52
CA VAL A 3 15.87 -8.67 3.49
C VAL A 3 16.30 -10.15 3.57
N ALA A 4 17.55 -10.42 3.94
CA ALA A 4 18.04 -11.79 4.10
C ALA A 4 17.36 -12.46 5.30
N HIS A 5 17.23 -11.72 6.41
CA HIS A 5 16.54 -12.22 7.60
C HIS A 5 15.08 -12.60 7.32
N PHE A 6 14.33 -11.75 6.62
CA PHE A 6 12.95 -12.06 6.27
C PHE A 6 12.84 -13.21 5.26
N ARG A 7 13.76 -13.31 4.29
CA ARG A 7 13.81 -14.47 3.41
C ARG A 7 13.96 -15.75 4.23
N ASP A 8 14.99 -15.83 5.07
CA ASP A 8 15.27 -17.04 5.86
C ASP A 8 14.10 -17.45 6.76
N MET A 9 13.38 -16.47 7.30
CA MET A 9 12.17 -16.68 8.09
C MET A 9 11.01 -17.28 7.28
N TYR A 10 10.81 -16.83 6.03
CA TYR A 10 9.66 -17.21 5.23
C TYR A 10 9.92 -18.36 4.23
N ASP A 11 11.19 -18.67 3.90
CA ASP A 11 11.57 -19.76 2.97
C ASP A 11 11.14 -21.15 3.49
N ALA A 12 10.91 -21.28 4.81
CA ALA A 12 10.35 -22.49 5.42
C ALA A 12 8.87 -22.74 5.09
N MET A 13 8.13 -21.71 4.68
CA MET A 13 6.68 -21.77 4.40
C MET A 13 6.31 -21.49 2.94
N HIS A 14 7.13 -20.72 2.23
CA HIS A 14 6.89 -20.32 0.85
C HIS A 14 8.14 -20.55 0.01
N THR A 15 7.95 -20.89 -1.26
CA THR A 15 9.05 -21.03 -2.23
C THR A 15 9.12 -19.81 -3.14
N GLY A 16 10.28 -19.58 -3.76
CA GLY A 16 10.46 -18.51 -4.75
C GLY A 16 10.77 -17.13 -4.16
N ILE A 17 11.19 -17.04 -2.89
CA ILE A 17 11.58 -15.77 -2.27
C ILE A 17 13.00 -15.39 -2.70
N VAL A 18 13.15 -14.30 -3.45
CA VAL A 18 14.44 -13.74 -3.87
C VAL A 18 14.69 -12.43 -3.11
N ALA A 19 15.75 -12.40 -2.30
CA ALA A 19 16.13 -11.21 -1.53
C ALA A 19 17.09 -10.30 -2.32
N HIS A 20 16.74 -9.02 -2.42
CA HIS A 20 17.59 -7.99 -3.05
C HIS A 20 18.06 -6.98 -1.98
N PRO A 21 19.28 -7.13 -1.42
CA PRO A 21 19.80 -6.28 -0.36
C PRO A 21 20.34 -4.94 -0.88
N ALA A 22 19.52 -4.20 -1.61
CA ALA A 22 19.87 -2.90 -2.18
C ALA A 22 18.74 -1.89 -2.00
N TYR A 23 19.10 -0.62 -1.85
CA TYR A 23 18.12 0.46 -1.98
C TYR A 23 17.74 0.64 -3.45
N ILE A 24 16.48 1.00 -3.68
CA ILE A 24 16.04 1.47 -5.00
C ILE A 24 16.49 2.92 -5.18
N THR A 25 17.06 3.20 -6.34
CA THR A 25 17.62 4.47 -6.78
C THR A 25 17.31 4.66 -8.26
N GLU A 26 17.57 5.84 -8.81
CA GLU A 26 17.40 6.10 -10.25
C GLU A 26 18.18 5.09 -11.11
N ALA A 27 19.33 4.61 -10.64
CA ALA A 27 20.18 3.67 -11.35
C ALA A 27 19.59 2.26 -11.49
N ASN A 28 18.64 1.86 -10.62
CA ASN A 28 18.12 0.48 -10.59
C ASN A 28 16.58 0.38 -10.51
N VAL A 29 15.86 1.49 -10.45
CA VAL A 29 14.38 1.50 -10.44
C VAL A 29 13.79 0.81 -11.67
N GLY A 30 14.50 0.86 -12.81
CA GLY A 30 14.16 0.17 -14.06
C GLY A 30 13.93 -1.34 -13.91
N LEU A 31 14.53 -1.98 -12.91
CA LEU A 31 14.36 -3.40 -12.63
C LEU A 31 12.93 -3.75 -12.20
N LEU A 32 12.15 -2.77 -11.75
CA LEU A 32 10.78 -3.00 -11.27
C LEU A 32 9.78 -3.25 -12.42
N ALA A 33 10.11 -2.86 -13.64
CA ALA A 33 9.24 -3.02 -14.81
C ALA A 33 8.97 -4.50 -15.19
N GLN A 34 9.78 -5.43 -14.68
CA GLN A 34 9.66 -6.85 -15.00
C GLN A 34 8.58 -7.59 -14.18
N PHE A 35 8.00 -6.96 -13.16
CA PHE A 35 7.05 -7.60 -12.26
C PHE A 35 5.61 -7.40 -12.72
N ASP A 36 4.77 -8.44 -12.58
CA ASP A 36 3.34 -8.36 -12.89
C ASP A 36 2.55 -7.53 -11.86
N PHE A 37 3.03 -7.50 -10.62
CA PHE A 37 2.42 -6.78 -9.52
C PHE A 37 3.46 -6.40 -8.46
N VAL A 38 3.31 -5.23 -7.84
CA VAL A 38 4.23 -4.75 -6.79
C VAL A 38 3.48 -4.30 -5.53
N PHE A 39 3.99 -4.66 -4.37
CA PHE A 39 3.61 -4.04 -3.09
C PHE A 39 4.67 -2.99 -2.71
N VAL A 40 4.24 -1.76 -2.50
CA VAL A 40 5.10 -0.63 -2.14
C VAL A 40 4.88 -0.28 -0.67
N CYS A 41 5.92 -0.52 0.14
CA CYS A 41 5.93 -0.26 1.58
C CYS A 41 7.12 0.64 1.92
N ILE A 42 7.04 1.90 1.50
CA ILE A 42 8.11 2.91 1.66
C ILE A 42 7.62 3.98 2.62
N ASP A 43 8.45 4.39 3.57
CA ASP A 43 8.18 5.48 4.51
C ASP A 43 8.59 6.84 3.94
N LYS A 44 9.73 6.92 3.24
CA LYS A 44 10.28 8.15 2.67
C LYS A 44 9.56 8.62 1.40
N GLY A 45 9.03 9.85 1.42
CA GLY A 45 8.31 10.46 0.31
C GLY A 45 9.06 10.49 -1.04
N PRO A 46 10.32 10.95 -1.12
CA PRO A 46 11.07 10.97 -2.39
C PRO A 46 11.30 9.58 -2.99
N ALA A 47 11.59 8.58 -2.15
CA ALA A 47 11.75 7.20 -2.60
C ALA A 47 10.42 6.61 -3.08
N ARG A 48 9.31 6.89 -2.38
CA ARG A 48 7.95 6.53 -2.81
C ARG A 48 7.63 7.14 -4.17
N LYS A 49 7.95 8.43 -4.37
CA LYS A 49 7.74 9.12 -5.65
C LYS A 49 8.51 8.46 -6.79
N LEU A 50 9.80 8.20 -6.60
CA LEU A 50 10.65 7.55 -7.60
C LEU A 50 10.10 6.19 -8.02
N VAL A 51 9.79 5.33 -7.04
CA VAL A 51 9.28 3.97 -7.30
C VAL A 51 7.92 4.01 -7.98
N CYS A 52 6.96 4.73 -7.41
CA CYS A 52 5.58 4.72 -7.91
C CYS A 52 5.44 5.42 -9.25
N ALA A 53 6.21 6.49 -9.53
CA ALA A 53 6.21 7.13 -10.85
C ALA A 53 6.70 6.15 -11.92
N HIS A 54 7.79 5.43 -11.64
CA HIS A 54 8.32 4.45 -12.58
C HIS A 54 7.33 3.31 -12.85
N LEU A 55 6.70 2.76 -11.82
CA LEU A 55 5.68 1.71 -11.97
C LEU A 55 4.47 2.20 -12.78
N ILE A 56 4.02 3.43 -12.53
CA ILE A 56 2.95 4.10 -13.30
C ILE A 56 3.34 4.19 -14.78
N ASP A 57 4.54 4.67 -15.08
CA ASP A 57 5.01 4.88 -16.46
C ASP A 57 5.15 3.56 -17.22
N CYS A 58 5.64 2.51 -16.56
CA CYS A 58 5.74 1.16 -17.12
C CYS A 58 4.41 0.40 -17.19
N GLY A 59 3.34 0.94 -16.58
CA GLY A 59 2.04 0.27 -16.53
C GLY A 59 2.03 -0.98 -15.64
N VAL A 60 2.91 -1.05 -14.64
CA VAL A 60 2.89 -2.12 -13.64
C VAL A 60 1.81 -1.81 -12.62
N THR A 61 0.95 -2.79 -12.33
CA THR A 61 -0.07 -2.65 -11.28
C THR A 61 0.59 -2.76 -9.91
N PHE A 62 0.23 -1.89 -8.97
CA PHE A 62 0.79 -1.95 -7.63
C PHE A 62 -0.16 -1.42 -6.55
N ILE A 63 0.16 -1.75 -5.30
CA ILE A 63 -0.47 -1.18 -4.10
C ILE A 63 0.59 -0.47 -3.27
N ASP A 64 0.33 0.79 -2.91
CA ASP A 64 1.04 1.53 -1.86
C ASP A 64 0.27 1.45 -0.56
N CYS A 65 1.02 1.27 0.54
CA CYS A 65 0.49 1.36 1.89
C CYS A 65 1.12 2.52 2.64
N GLY A 66 0.30 3.22 3.42
CA GLY A 66 0.77 4.25 4.33
C GLY A 66 -0.04 4.25 5.61
N MET A 67 0.54 4.76 6.66
CA MET A 67 -0.20 5.12 7.86
C MET A 67 0.23 6.50 8.30
N ASP A 68 -0.74 7.25 8.82
CA ASP A 68 -0.50 8.53 9.47
C ASP A 68 -1.10 8.43 10.87
N MET A 69 -0.23 8.30 11.87
CA MET A 69 -0.61 8.17 13.28
C MET A 69 0.02 9.30 14.06
N SER A 70 -0.77 9.91 14.94
CA SER A 70 -0.38 11.04 15.75
C SER A 70 -0.80 10.85 17.20
N LEU A 71 -0.08 11.50 18.12
CA LEU A 71 -0.41 11.52 19.54
C LEU A 71 -1.32 12.71 19.85
N SER A 72 -2.46 12.45 20.49
CA SER A 72 -3.34 13.53 20.96
C SER A 72 -2.80 14.16 22.25
N LYS A 73 -3.32 15.33 22.62
CA LYS A 73 -3.02 15.99 23.90
C LYS A 73 -3.37 15.16 25.15
N LYS A 74 -4.20 14.11 24.98
CA LYS A 74 -4.56 13.17 26.05
C LYS A 74 -3.71 11.89 26.02
N GLU A 75 -2.60 11.89 25.28
CA GLU A 75 -1.71 10.74 25.09
C GLU A 75 -2.40 9.52 24.46
N GLN A 76 -3.43 9.77 23.65
CA GLN A 76 -4.12 8.73 22.87
C GLN A 76 -3.68 8.80 21.42
N ILE A 77 -3.42 7.64 20.81
CA ILE A 77 -3.12 7.52 19.38
C ILE A 77 -4.40 7.66 18.57
N TYR A 78 -4.33 8.41 17.48
CA TYR A 78 -5.33 8.47 16.44
C TYR A 78 -4.66 8.56 15.07
N GLY A 79 -5.39 8.19 14.02
CA GLY A 79 -4.83 8.25 12.68
C GLY A 79 -5.55 7.37 11.67
N THR A 80 -4.86 7.14 10.56
CA THR A 80 -5.43 6.46 9.39
C THR A 80 -4.45 5.44 8.82
N CYS A 81 -4.97 4.26 8.51
CA CYS A 81 -4.32 3.26 7.67
C CYS A 81 -4.83 3.43 6.22
N ARG A 82 -3.92 3.50 5.24
CA ARG A 82 -4.23 3.79 3.84
C ARG A 82 -3.72 2.67 2.93
N VAL A 83 -4.57 2.27 2.00
CA VAL A 83 -4.23 1.43 0.84
C VAL A 83 -4.63 2.16 -0.43
N THR A 84 -3.65 2.41 -1.30
CA THR A 84 -3.85 3.04 -2.61
C THR A 84 -3.36 2.09 -3.69
N MET A 85 -4.25 1.68 -4.59
CA MET A 85 -3.93 0.85 -5.74
C MET A 85 -3.85 1.69 -7.00
N ALA A 86 -2.79 1.49 -7.78
CA ALA A 86 -2.69 2.03 -9.13
C ALA A 86 -2.61 0.89 -10.14
N SER A 87 -3.35 1.04 -11.24
CA SER A 87 -3.39 0.10 -12.35
C SER A 87 -3.24 0.85 -13.68
N PRO A 88 -2.98 0.16 -14.81
CA PRO A 88 -2.98 0.80 -16.13
C PRO A 88 -4.23 1.62 -16.43
N THR A 89 -5.39 1.18 -15.93
CA THR A 89 -6.69 1.83 -16.13
C THR A 89 -6.95 2.95 -15.11
N MET A 90 -6.44 2.84 -13.89
CA MET A 90 -6.71 3.78 -12.78
C MET A 90 -5.44 4.13 -12.01
N ARG A 91 -4.74 5.19 -12.44
CA ARG A 91 -3.48 5.66 -11.84
C ARG A 91 -3.37 7.17 -11.64
N LYS A 92 -4.23 7.96 -12.28
CA LYS A 92 -4.16 9.44 -12.24
C LYS A 92 -4.33 10.02 -10.83
N HIS A 93 -5.14 9.37 -10.00
CA HIS A 93 -5.42 9.79 -8.63
C HIS A 93 -4.26 9.52 -7.65
N PHE A 94 -3.27 8.71 -8.03
CA PHE A 94 -2.33 8.10 -7.07
C PHE A 94 -1.58 9.13 -6.22
N PHE A 95 -0.97 10.14 -6.85
CA PHE A 95 -0.18 11.16 -6.15
C PHE A 95 -1.03 12.18 -5.38
N GLU A 96 -2.34 12.19 -5.57
CA GLU A 96 -3.27 12.96 -4.72
C GLU A 96 -3.56 12.24 -3.39
N ARG A 97 -3.29 10.93 -3.31
CA ARG A 97 -3.56 10.08 -2.14
C ARG A 97 -2.29 9.65 -1.39
N ALA A 98 -1.19 9.45 -2.11
CA ALA A 98 0.08 9.02 -1.55
C ALA A 98 1.02 10.22 -1.32
N PRO A 99 1.43 10.51 -0.06
CA PRO A 99 2.34 11.61 0.23
C PRO A 99 3.69 11.35 -0.44
N THR A 100 4.30 12.38 -1.03
CA THR A 100 5.59 12.24 -1.73
C THR A 100 6.60 13.32 -1.37
N MET A 101 6.23 14.20 -0.44
CA MET A 101 7.09 15.27 0.06
C MET A 101 8.17 14.71 1.02
N GLU A 102 9.25 15.46 1.20
CA GLU A 102 10.21 15.19 2.27
C GLU A 102 9.55 15.35 3.64
N ASP A 103 9.97 14.51 4.59
CA ASP A 103 9.57 14.67 5.99
C ASP A 103 10.15 16.00 6.52
N ALA A 104 9.28 16.84 7.09
CA ALA A 104 9.63 18.17 7.56
C ALA A 104 10.43 18.12 8.89
N GLY A 105 11.66 17.59 8.87
CA GLY A 105 12.65 17.69 9.94
C GLY A 105 12.16 17.32 11.36
N ASP A 106 12.89 17.81 12.38
CA ASP A 106 12.77 17.44 13.81
C ASP A 106 11.41 17.75 14.49
N ALA A 107 10.41 18.29 13.79
CA ALA A 107 9.06 18.46 14.33
C ALA A 107 8.24 17.15 14.35
N LEU A 108 8.84 16.03 13.95
CA LEU A 108 8.18 14.74 13.68
C LEU A 108 8.00 13.79 14.86
N TYR A 109 8.49 14.09 16.07
CA TYR A 109 8.40 13.09 17.15
C TYR A 109 6.95 12.76 17.57
N ASP A 110 5.99 13.67 17.31
CA ASP A 110 4.56 13.47 17.62
C ASP A 110 3.73 13.02 16.39
N GLN A 111 4.36 12.82 15.22
CA GLN A 111 3.70 12.50 13.95
C GLN A 111 4.33 11.25 13.29
N ASN A 112 3.55 10.53 12.49
CA ASN A 112 3.99 9.31 11.77
C ASN A 112 4.47 8.16 12.70
N ILE A 113 3.83 8.00 13.86
CA ILE A 113 4.14 6.98 14.87
C ILE A 113 3.93 5.58 14.29
N GLN A 114 4.98 4.75 14.30
CA GLN A 114 4.90 3.36 13.82
C GLN A 114 4.36 2.43 14.92
N ILE A 115 3.23 1.77 14.64
CA ILE A 115 2.59 0.84 15.56
C ILE A 115 2.39 -0.50 14.85
N ALA A 116 2.73 -1.59 15.52
CA ALA A 116 2.81 -2.91 14.92
C ALA A 116 1.45 -3.44 14.41
N ASP A 117 0.37 -3.19 15.16
CA ASP A 117 -0.99 -3.58 14.80
C ASP A 117 -1.53 -2.77 13.61
N ALA A 118 -1.27 -1.45 13.56
CA ALA A 118 -1.59 -0.60 12.42
C ALA A 118 -0.86 -1.05 11.15
N ASN A 119 0.43 -1.38 11.27
CA ASN A 119 1.22 -1.93 10.17
C ASN A 119 0.69 -3.29 9.69
N ALA A 120 0.31 -4.17 10.62
CA ALA A 120 -0.31 -5.45 10.28
C ALA A 120 -1.66 -5.25 9.57
N LEU A 121 -2.48 -4.30 10.03
CA LEU A 121 -3.74 -3.95 9.40
C LEU A 121 -3.53 -3.45 7.97
N ASN A 122 -2.58 -2.54 7.74
CA ASN A 122 -2.22 -2.07 6.40
C ASN A 122 -1.83 -3.23 5.46
N ALA A 123 -0.97 -4.14 5.92
CA ALA A 123 -0.57 -5.30 5.15
C ALA A 123 -1.75 -6.20 4.80
N ILE A 124 -2.66 -6.45 5.77
CA ILE A 124 -3.86 -7.27 5.54
C ILE A 124 -4.78 -6.61 4.52
N LEU A 125 -5.05 -5.31 4.65
CA LEU A 125 -5.90 -4.57 3.71
C LEU A 125 -5.33 -4.60 2.29
N ALA A 126 -4.01 -4.45 2.14
CA ALA A 126 -3.33 -4.56 0.86
C ALA A 126 -3.43 -5.96 0.24
N VAL A 127 -3.20 -7.01 1.05
CA VAL A 127 -3.33 -8.40 0.60
C VAL A 127 -4.77 -8.72 0.21
N MET A 128 -5.77 -8.21 0.94
CA MET A 128 -7.18 -8.37 0.56
C MET A 128 -7.47 -7.70 -0.78
N ARG A 129 -7.00 -6.47 -0.99
CA ARG A 129 -7.17 -5.75 -2.27
C ARG A 129 -6.50 -6.46 -3.43
N TRP A 130 -5.28 -6.97 -3.23
CA TRP A 130 -4.54 -7.76 -4.20
C TRP A 130 -5.30 -9.05 -4.54
N LYS A 131 -5.79 -9.79 -3.54
CA LYS A 131 -6.62 -10.98 -3.75
C LYS A 131 -7.92 -10.65 -4.51
N GLN A 132 -8.55 -9.52 -4.23
CA GLN A 132 -9.71 -9.03 -4.99
C GLN A 132 -9.34 -8.73 -6.45
N HIS A 133 -8.19 -8.09 -6.70
CA HIS A 133 -7.72 -7.80 -8.06
C HIS A 133 -7.56 -9.07 -8.91
N PHE A 134 -7.05 -10.15 -8.30
CA PHE A 134 -6.89 -11.45 -8.96
C PHE A 134 -8.15 -12.34 -8.89
N GLY A 135 -9.30 -11.81 -8.46
CA GLY A 135 -10.58 -12.53 -8.45
C GLY A 135 -10.70 -13.63 -7.38
N PHE A 136 -9.82 -13.66 -6.38
CA PHE A 136 -9.92 -14.61 -5.27
C PHE A 136 -11.09 -14.27 -4.34
N TYR A 137 -11.29 -12.99 -4.03
CA TYR A 137 -12.44 -12.49 -3.29
C TYR A 137 -13.39 -11.77 -4.23
N ALA A 138 -14.70 -11.93 -4.02
CA ALA A 138 -15.70 -11.10 -4.69
C ALA A 138 -15.44 -9.61 -4.43
N MET A 139 -15.59 -8.81 -5.48
CA MET A 139 -15.35 -7.38 -5.44
C MET A 139 -16.47 -6.65 -6.19
N ASN A 140 -17.48 -6.19 -5.44
CA ASN A 140 -18.65 -5.54 -6.04
C ASN A 140 -18.33 -4.14 -6.61
N TRP A 141 -17.21 -3.54 -6.20
CA TRP A 141 -16.75 -2.25 -6.70
C TRP A 141 -15.25 -2.29 -6.88
N ASP A 142 -14.75 -1.86 -8.04
CA ASP A 142 -13.32 -1.77 -8.30
C ASP A 142 -12.77 -0.50 -7.65
N TRP A 143 -12.45 -0.60 -6.36
CA TRP A 143 -11.99 0.51 -5.53
C TRP A 143 -10.47 0.65 -5.62
N HIS A 144 -9.98 1.90 -5.64
CA HIS A 144 -8.54 2.18 -5.77
C HIS A 144 -7.95 2.92 -4.58
N GLN A 145 -8.80 3.43 -3.69
CA GLN A 145 -8.38 4.08 -2.45
C GLN A 145 -9.24 3.56 -1.29
N LEU A 146 -8.56 3.19 -0.21
CA LEU A 146 -9.18 2.82 1.05
C LEU A 146 -8.45 3.49 2.21
N GLU A 147 -9.24 4.07 3.11
CA GLU A 147 -8.76 4.67 4.36
C GLU A 147 -9.54 4.07 5.52
N PHE A 148 -8.82 3.55 6.49
CA PHE A 148 -9.36 3.08 7.75
C PHE A 148 -8.93 4.03 8.87
N VAL A 149 -9.90 4.71 9.47
CA VAL A 149 -9.67 5.72 10.52
C VAL A 149 -9.79 5.06 11.89
N THR A 150 -8.70 4.99 12.64
CA THR A 150 -8.59 4.16 13.85
C THR A 150 -9.44 4.67 15.00
N ASN A 151 -9.54 5.99 15.18
CA ASN A 151 -10.26 6.58 16.31
C ASN A 151 -11.79 6.55 16.16
N THR A 152 -12.31 6.41 14.94
CA THR A 152 -13.75 6.29 14.68
C THR A 152 -14.17 4.91 14.22
N MET A 153 -13.20 4.02 13.97
CA MET A 153 -13.41 2.71 13.33
C MET A 153 -14.14 2.84 11.98
N ALA A 154 -13.94 3.96 11.28
CA ALA A 154 -14.61 4.25 10.03
C ALA A 154 -13.80 3.73 8.83
N LEU A 155 -14.52 3.25 7.82
CA LEU A 155 -13.95 2.81 6.55
C LEU A 155 -14.44 3.71 5.41
N ALA A 156 -13.53 4.41 4.76
CA ALA A 156 -13.81 5.21 3.56
C ALA A 156 -13.23 4.52 2.32
N ARG A 157 -14.02 4.48 1.24
CA ARG A 157 -13.60 3.98 -0.08
C ARG A 157 -13.95 4.99 -1.16
N SER A 158 -13.00 5.34 -2.02
CA SER A 158 -13.17 6.28 -3.14
C SER A 158 -12.57 5.72 -4.44
N GLU A 159 -12.78 6.44 -5.55
CA GLU A 159 -12.34 6.04 -6.90
C GLU A 159 -12.87 4.66 -7.29
N LYS A 160 -14.18 4.59 -7.58
CA LYS A 160 -14.91 3.35 -7.86
C LYS A 160 -15.38 3.31 -9.31
N SER A 161 -15.23 2.16 -9.96
CA SER A 161 -16.02 1.76 -11.13
C SER A 161 -16.92 0.58 -10.76
N GLU A 162 -18.16 0.57 -11.27
CA GLU A 162 -19.04 -0.58 -11.14
C GLU A 162 -18.49 -1.76 -11.95
N ASP A 163 -18.40 -2.94 -11.33
CA ASP A 163 -18.07 -4.17 -12.04
C ASP A 163 -19.33 -4.67 -12.77
N GLN A 164 -19.32 -4.63 -14.10
CA GLN A 164 -20.44 -5.07 -14.93
C GLN A 164 -20.64 -6.59 -14.91
N ASN A 165 -19.72 -7.36 -14.29
CA ASN A 165 -19.79 -8.82 -14.20
C ASN A 165 -20.16 -9.35 -12.80
N ALA A 166 -20.38 -8.48 -11.81
CA ALA A 166 -20.81 -8.90 -10.49
C ALA A 166 -22.30 -9.32 -10.53
N THR A 167 -22.55 -10.62 -10.66
CA THR A 167 -23.90 -11.16 -10.46
C THR A 167 -24.27 -10.96 -8.98
N PRO A 168 -25.41 -10.35 -8.64
CA PRO A 168 -25.83 -10.26 -7.24
C PRO A 168 -25.98 -11.67 -6.65
N PRO A 169 -25.66 -11.88 -5.36
CA PRO A 169 -25.90 -13.17 -4.74
C PRO A 169 -27.40 -13.46 -4.79
N ASP A 170 -27.78 -14.62 -5.32
CA ASP A 170 -29.14 -15.13 -5.24
C ASP A 170 -29.53 -15.19 -3.76
N HIS A 171 -30.52 -14.37 -3.40
CA HIS A 171 -31.15 -14.45 -2.10
C HIS A 171 -31.98 -15.75 -2.06
N ALA A 172 -31.48 -16.76 -1.36
CA ALA A 172 -32.23 -17.92 -0.89
C ALA A 172 -32.50 -17.80 0.62
#